data_AF-A0A661PDY7-F1
#
_entry.id   AF-A0A661PDY7-F1
#
_cell.length_a   1.000
_cell.length_b   1.000
_cell.length_c   1.000
_cell.angle_alpha   90.00
_cell.angle_beta   90.00
_cell.angle_gamma   90.00
#
_symmetry.space_group_name_H-M   'P 1'
#
loop_
_entity.id
_entity.type
_entity.pdbx_description
1 polymer ?
#
loop_
_entity_poly.entity_id
_entity_poly.type
_entity_poly.pdbx_seq_one_letter_code
_entity_poly.pdbx_strand_id
1 'polypeptide(L)'
;MFYHLIKRGRTYYFRLRIPNDLLNYFPVSEVRKSLKTSNLPAAKILYSTWEDKFQKSFALLRSGFTTDEQVEGILGELLPSSTVSRSKSNQSLSELIELY
;
A
#
# COMPACT_ATOMS: atom_id res chain seq x y z
N MET A 1 -13.17 -9.43 -14.97
CA MET A 1 -14.23 -9.11 -13.98
C MET A 1 -13.61 -8.15 -12.96
N PHE A 2 -14.10 -6.91 -12.85
CA PHE A 2 -13.47 -5.85 -12.04
C PHE A 2 -13.95 -5.91 -10.57
N TYR A 3 -13.50 -6.94 -9.83
CA TYR A 3 -13.94 -7.22 -8.45
C TYR A 3 -13.59 -6.12 -7.42
N HIS A 4 -12.76 -5.17 -7.82
CA HIS A 4 -12.11 -4.19 -6.96
C HIS A 4 -12.56 -2.75 -7.24
N LEU A 5 -13.53 -2.53 -8.14
CA LEU A 5 -14.04 -1.20 -8.50
C LEU A 5 -15.41 -0.97 -7.84
N ILE A 6 -15.47 -0.04 -6.88
CA ILE A 6 -16.69 0.28 -6.15
C ILE A 6 -17.15 1.69 -6.53
N LYS A 7 -18.41 1.83 -6.96
CA LYS A 7 -19.03 3.14 -7.14
C LYS A 7 -19.68 3.58 -5.84
N ARG A 8 -19.34 4.75 -5.32
CA ARG A 8 -20.03 5.36 -4.17
C ARG A 8 -20.50 6.76 -4.58
N GLY A 9 -21.81 6.91 -4.77
CA GLY A 9 -22.42 8.14 -5.29
C GLY A 9 -21.91 8.46 -6.69
N ARG A 10 -21.22 9.61 -6.82
CA ARG A 10 -20.68 10.12 -8.10
C ARG A 10 -19.22 9.71 -8.35
N THR A 11 -18.56 9.02 -7.43
CA THR A 11 -17.12 8.74 -7.53
C THR A 11 -16.83 7.24 -7.48
N TYR A 12 -15.88 6.79 -8.31
CA TYR A 12 -15.35 5.44 -8.26
C TYR A 12 -14.18 5.31 -7.28
N TYR A 13 -14.12 4.17 -6.61
CA TYR A 13 -13.12 3.80 -5.63
C TYR A 13 -12.46 2.49 -6.06
N PHE A 14 -11.15 2.46 -5.94
CA PHE A 14 -10.31 1.28 -6.04
C PHE A 14 -10.19 0.65 -4.66
N ARG A 15 -10.59 -0.61 -4.52
CA ARG A 15 -10.44 -1.40 -3.29
C ARG A 15 -9.64 -2.65 -3.62
N LEU A 16 -8.44 -2.76 -3.05
CA LEU A 16 -7.58 -3.94 -3.20
C LEU A 16 -7.31 -4.53 -1.81
N ARG A 17 -7.47 -5.85 -1.69
CA ARG A 17 -7.07 -6.58 -0.48
C ARG A 17 -5.59 -6.94 -0.59
N ILE A 18 -4.84 -6.65 0.47
CA ILE A 18 -3.41 -7.00 0.52
C ILE A 18 -3.29 -8.49 0.88
N PRO A 19 -2.45 -9.27 0.18
CA PRO A 19 -2.17 -10.66 0.53
C PRO A 19 -1.60 -10.78 1.94
N ASN A 20 -1.95 -11.86 2.66
CA ASN A 20 -1.50 -12.08 4.04
C ASN A 20 0.04 -12.07 4.16
N ASP A 21 0.73 -12.61 3.16
CA ASP A 21 2.20 -12.65 3.10
C ASP A 21 2.83 -11.26 3.18
N LEU A 22 2.12 -10.23 2.70
CA LEU A 22 2.61 -8.87 2.63
C LEU A 22 2.07 -7.99 3.76
N LEU A 23 1.20 -8.50 4.63
CA LEU A 23 0.67 -7.74 5.78
C LEU A 23 1.78 -7.24 6.71
N ASN A 24 2.93 -7.93 6.77
CA ASN A 24 4.07 -7.47 7.57
C ASN A 24 4.67 -6.14 7.07
N TYR A 25 4.49 -5.83 5.78
CA TYR A 25 5.01 -4.60 5.16
C TYR A 25 3.95 -3.49 5.10
N PHE A 26 2.67 -3.83 5.14
CA PHE A 26 1.59 -2.85 5.03
C PHE A 26 0.89 -2.63 6.37
N PRO A 27 0.66 -1.37 6.79
CA PRO A 27 -0.06 -1.09 8.04
C PRO A 27 -1.56 -1.42 7.98
N VAL A 28 -2.08 -1.71 6.79
CA VAL A 28 -3.51 -1.95 6.53
C VAL A 28 -3.70 -3.23 5.72
N SER A 29 -4.80 -3.94 5.97
CA SER A 29 -5.16 -5.16 5.23
C SER A 29 -5.88 -4.89 3.91
N GLU A 30 -6.37 -3.67 3.72
CA GLU A 30 -7.07 -3.24 2.52
C GLU A 30 -6.65 -1.83 2.12
N VAL A 31 -6.35 -1.65 0.84
CA VAL A 31 -6.11 -0.33 0.25
C VAL A 31 -7.39 0.18 -0.38
N ARG A 32 -7.81 1.38 0.03
CA ARG A 32 -8.96 2.09 -0.56
C ARG A 32 -8.47 3.42 -1.14
N LYS A 33 -8.50 3.54 -2.47
CA LYS A 33 -8.13 4.76 -3.20
C LYS A 33 -9.35 5.33 -3.90
N SER A 34 -9.61 6.62 -3.72
CA SER A 34 -10.58 7.33 -4.55
C SER A 34 -9.97 7.58 -5.93
N LEU A 35 -10.63 7.12 -6.98
CA LEU A 35 -10.23 7.40 -8.36
C LEU A 35 -10.67 8.81 -8.81
N LYS A 36 -11.43 9.54 -7.97
CA LYS A 36 -11.93 10.91 -8.20
C LYS A 36 -12.62 11.12 -9.55
N THR A 37 -13.12 10.04 -10.16
CA THR A 37 -13.79 10.07 -11.46
C THR A 37 -15.22 9.56 -11.33
N SER A 38 -16.12 10.16 -12.11
CA SER A 38 -17.51 9.71 -12.31
C SER A 38 -17.70 8.91 -13.59
N ASN A 39 -16.68 8.87 -14.45
CA ASN A 39 -16.73 8.24 -15.76
C ASN A 39 -16.22 6.81 -15.67
N LEU A 40 -17.09 5.84 -15.98
CA LEU A 40 -16.78 4.42 -15.96
C LEU A 40 -15.56 4.03 -16.82
N PRO A 41 -15.42 4.49 -18.09
CA PRO A 41 -14.24 4.12 -18.90
C PRO A 41 -12.94 4.69 -18.33
N ALA A 42 -12.94 5.94 -17.88
CA ALA A 42 -11.78 6.54 -17.21
C ALA A 42 -11.44 5.81 -15.90
N ALA A 43 -12.45 5.40 -15.14
CA ALA A 43 -12.27 4.62 -13.91
C ALA A 43 -11.62 3.26 -14.18
N LYS A 44 -11.97 2.58 -15.28
CA LYS A 44 -11.34 1.31 -15.70
C LYS A 44 -9.87 1.48 -16.08
N ILE A 45 -9.53 2.55 -16.80
CA ILE A 45 -8.13 2.82 -17.17
C ILE A 45 -7.30 3.05 -15.91
N LEU A 46 -7.75 3.96 -15.03
CA LEU A 46 -7.07 4.24 -13.76
C LEU A 46 -6.99 2.99 -12.90
N TYR A 47 -8.06 2.20 -12.86
CA TYR A 47 -8.09 0.91 -12.17
C TYR A 47 -6.96 -0.02 -12.62
N SER A 48 -6.83 -0.26 -13.93
CA SER A 48 -5.78 -1.14 -14.46
C SER A 48 -4.39 -0.58 -14.19
N THR A 49 -4.18 0.73 -14.29
CA THR A 49 -2.89 1.34 -13.96
C THR A 49 -2.51 1.12 -12.49
N TRP A 50 -3.49 1.25 -11.57
CA TRP A 50 -3.25 1.00 -10.15
C TRP A 50 -3.04 -0.49 -9.87
N GLU A 51 -3.83 -1.37 -10.45
CA GLU A 51 -3.70 -2.82 -10.30
C GLU A 51 -2.31 -3.30 -10.76
N ASP A 52 -1.85 -2.87 -11.94
CA ASP A 52 -0.52 -3.20 -12.44
C ASP A 52 0.60 -2.71 -11.52
N LYS A 53 0.47 -1.48 -10.99
CA LYS A 53 1.44 -0.94 -10.02
C LYS A 53 1.49 -1.82 -8.77
N PHE A 54 0.34 -2.14 -8.17
CA PHE A 54 0.29 -3.00 -6.99
C PHE A 54 0.85 -4.39 -7.26
N GLN A 55 0.50 -5.01 -8.40
CA GLN A 55 1.02 -6.33 -8.75
C GLN A 55 2.54 -6.33 -8.92
N LYS A 56 3.11 -5.33 -9.60
CA LYS A 56 4.57 -5.18 -9.74
C LYS A 56 5.24 -5.03 -8.38
N SER A 57 4.69 -4.19 -7.50
CA SER A 57 5.20 -4.02 -6.14
C SER A 57 5.11 -5.31 -5.33
N PHE A 58 3.99 -6.04 -5.40
CA PHE A 58 3.86 -7.33 -4.72
C PHE A 58 4.84 -8.38 -5.26
N ALA A 59 5.09 -8.39 -6.56
CA ALA A 59 6.10 -9.27 -7.16
C ALA A 59 7.51 -8.92 -6.68
N LEU A 60 7.84 -7.63 -6.57
CA LEU A 60 9.11 -7.15 -6.04
C LEU A 60 9.30 -7.47 -4.55
N LEU A 61 8.23 -7.37 -3.75
CA LEU A 61 8.27 -7.74 -2.33
C LEU A 61 8.42 -9.25 -2.15
N ARG A 62 7.72 -10.04 -2.96
CA ARG A 62 7.81 -11.51 -2.91
C ARG A 62 9.11 -12.06 -3.49
N SER A 63 9.85 -11.30 -4.29
CA SER A 63 11.13 -11.76 -4.83
C SER A 63 12.20 -11.94 -3.74
N GLY A 64 12.02 -11.34 -2.56
CA GLY A 64 12.96 -11.42 -1.45
C GLY A 64 14.27 -10.66 -1.66
N PHE A 65 14.41 -9.96 -2.80
CA PHE A 65 15.59 -9.15 -3.14
C PHE A 65 15.43 -7.66 -2.79
N THR A 66 14.32 -7.27 -2.17
CA THR A 66 14.04 -5.87 -1.82
C THR A 66 14.54 -5.56 -0.41
N THR A 67 15.43 -4.58 -0.30
CA THR A 67 15.83 -4.03 1.01
C THR A 67 14.70 -3.20 1.60
N ASP A 68 14.63 -3.10 2.93
CA ASP A 68 13.57 -2.34 3.61
C ASP A 68 13.44 -0.89 3.10
N GLU A 69 14.56 -0.27 2.71
CA GLU A 69 14.59 1.07 2.10
C GLU A 69 13.89 1.13 0.74
N GLN A 70 14.07 0.11 -0.11
CA GLN A 70 13.40 0.00 -1.40
C GLN A 70 11.91 -0.28 -1.22
N VAL A 71 11.55 -1.08 -0.21
CA VAL A 71 10.17 -1.32 0.17
C VAL A 71 9.49 -0.01 0.57
N GLU A 72 10.13 0.80 1.41
CA GLU A 72 9.58 2.09 1.83
C GLU A 72 9.42 3.07 0.66
N GLY A 73 10.37 3.10 -0.28
CA GLY A 73 10.25 3.91 -1.50
C GLY A 73 9.06 3.50 -2.37
N ILE A 74 8.88 2.21 -2.60
CA ILE A 74 7.76 1.66 -3.39
C ILE A 74 6.42 1.93 -2.67
N LEU A 75 6.37 1.74 -1.36
CA LEU A 75 5.19 2.03 -0.55
C LEU A 75 4.84 3.52 -0.54
N GLY A 76 5.85 4.39 -0.47
CA GLY A 76 5.69 5.84 -0.54
C GLY A 76 5.08 6.31 -1.86
N GLU A 77 5.46 5.69 -2.98
CA GLU A 77 4.86 5.99 -4.28
C GLU A 77 3.40 5.51 -4.37
N LEU A 78 3.09 4.34 -3.81
CA LEU A 78 1.74 3.75 -3.84
C LEU A 78 0.74 4.46 -2.91
N LEU A 79 1.20 4.90 -1.73
CA LEU A 79 0.38 5.49 -0.68
C LEU A 79 0.84 6.92 -0.33
N PRO A 80 0.63 7.92 -1.21
CA PRO A 80 1.16 9.27 -1.03
C PRO A 80 0.45 10.12 0.05
N SER A 81 -0.10 9.54 1.13
CA SER A 81 -0.63 10.34 2.24
C SER A 81 -0.81 9.51 3.53
N SER A 82 0.00 9.83 4.54
CA SER A 82 -0.32 9.76 5.98
C SER A 82 -0.37 8.42 6.75
N THR A 83 0.22 7.32 6.27
CA THR A 83 0.21 6.06 7.07
C THR A 83 1.57 5.42 7.36
N VAL A 84 2.69 6.05 6.97
CA VAL A 84 4.01 5.62 7.44
C VAL A 84 4.32 6.27 8.80
N SER A 85 3.44 6.05 9.77
CA SER A 85 3.76 6.22 11.19
C SER A 85 4.05 4.82 11.72
N ARG A 86 5.16 4.23 11.27
CA ARG A 86 5.69 3.04 11.93
C ARG A 86 6.15 3.52 13.31
N SER A 87 5.33 3.27 14.33
CA SER A 87 5.74 3.35 15.73
C SER A 87 7.00 2.50 15.88
N LYS A 88 8.18 3.12 15.82
CA LYS A 88 9.44 2.52 16.27
C LYS A 88 9.39 2.45 17.79
N SER A 89 8.50 1.63 18.34
CA SER A 89 8.58 1.18 19.73
C SER A 89 9.34 -0.14 19.73
N ASN A 90 10.66 -0.05 19.57
CA ASN A 90 11.64 -1.07 19.93
C ASN A 90 13.01 -0.36 20.01
N GLN A 91 13.09 0.68 20.84
CA GLN A 91 14.39 1.02 21.42
C GLN A 91 14.73 -0.15 22.34
N SER A 92 15.75 -0.91 21.97
CA SER A 92 16.29 -1.99 22.77
C SER A 92 16.62 -1.47 24.16
N LEU A 93 16.12 -2.14 25.20
CA LEU A 93 16.46 -1.89 26.62
C LEU A 93 17.98 -1.77 26.88
N SER A 94 18.78 -2.35 26.00
CA SER A 94 20.24 -2.26 26.00
C SER A 94 20.78 -0.82 25.92
N GLU A 95 20.10 0.12 25.24
CA GLU A 95 20.55 1.52 25.12
C GLU A 95 20.30 2.35 26.40
N LEU A 96 19.42 1.91 27.31
CA LEU A 96 19.13 2.63 28.55
C LEU A 96 20.07 2.26 29.72
N ILE A 97 20.89 1.22 29.56
CA ILE A 97 21.81 0.77 30.62
C ILE A 97 23.14 1.54 30.57
N GLU A 98 23.49 2.20 29.45
CA GLU A 98 24.72 3.00 29.34
C GLU A 98 24.59 4.44 29.87
N LEU A 99 23.41 4.85 30.34
CA LEU A 99 23.13 6.21 30.82
C LEU A 99 23.10 6.36 32.34
N TYR A 100 23.61 5.38 33.09
CA TYR A 100 23.79 5.43 34.54
C TYR A 100 25.19 4.95 34.93
#